data_AF-A0A0P9EXV2-F1
#
_entry.id   AF-A0A0P9EXV2-F1
#
_cell.length_a   1.000
_cell.length_b   1.000
_cell.length_c   1.000
_cell.angle_alpha   90.00
_cell.angle_beta   90.00
_cell.angle_gamma   90.00
#
_symmetry.space_group_name_H-M   'P 1'
#
loop_
_entity.id
_entity.type
_entity.pdbx_description
1 polymer ?
#
loop_
_entity_poly.entity_id
_entity_poly.type
_entity_poly.pdbx_seq_one_letter_code
_entity_poly.pdbx_strand_id
1 'polypeptide(L)'
;MPRRIAEADSSTTRAQPADAAQQPAGPSLALRFSDEVWLRTFAHLDYYALNKVQRVCKKFRRLVQHESLDDTLFHRGPVAGAPGKLKVGMQFALHPHIATFRVLERSRWLSVAAEHMKKAAKKGVDPGRTPWTYPTTREFATSPACTRLKVRPAPEFYNNGEKHSHVLINKKDGGGVTVGDVFTALGTWFDKPAPKDVLQALEYDSIARKRHVANDEMAEDCYWNGWQDPVVKPGEGKRPILSVYLEPIPYGFD
;
A
#
# COMPACT_ATOMS: atom_id res chain seq x y z
N MET A 1 -79.69 -5.01 -31.18
CA MET A 1 -80.09 -3.81 -31.96
C MET A 1 -79.25 -2.63 -31.46
N PRO A 2 -78.71 -1.79 -32.36
CA PRO A 2 -77.33 -1.28 -32.26
C PRO A 2 -77.25 0.24 -31.96
N ARG A 3 -76.07 0.73 -31.58
CA ARG A 3 -75.45 1.93 -32.19
C ARG A 3 -73.97 2.10 -31.81
N ARG A 4 -73.17 2.23 -32.87
CA ARG A 4 -71.72 2.55 -32.96
C ARG A 4 -71.39 3.92 -32.37
N ILE A 5 -70.15 4.08 -31.87
CA ILE A 5 -69.19 5.16 -32.22
C ILE A 5 -67.79 4.54 -31.98
N ALA A 6 -67.07 3.98 -32.97
CA ALA A 6 -66.13 4.66 -33.88
C ALA A 6 -65.10 5.54 -33.15
N GLU A 7 -64.04 4.92 -32.61
CA GLU A 7 -62.82 5.61 -32.18
C GLU A 7 -62.06 6.07 -33.43
N ALA A 8 -61.87 7.37 -33.55
CA ALA A 8 -61.07 8.00 -34.59
C ALA A 8 -59.63 8.16 -34.09
N ASP A 9 -58.71 7.74 -34.96
CA ASP A 9 -57.28 7.99 -34.90
C ASP A 9 -56.96 9.47 -34.60
N SER A 10 -56.08 9.69 -33.63
CA SER A 10 -55.32 10.94 -33.54
C SER A 10 -53.86 10.62 -33.24
N SER A 11 -53.18 10.16 -34.28
CA SER A 11 -51.74 10.08 -34.41
C SER A 11 -51.09 11.45 -34.19
N THR A 12 -50.64 11.69 -32.95
CA THR A 12 -49.78 12.84 -32.64
C THR A 12 -48.35 12.49 -33.03
N THR A 13 -48.01 12.72 -34.30
CA THR A 13 -46.64 12.63 -34.81
C THR A 13 -45.82 13.76 -34.19
N ARG A 14 -45.16 13.46 -33.06
CA ARG A 14 -44.18 14.35 -32.44
C ARG A 14 -42.97 14.43 -33.37
N ALA A 15 -42.85 15.56 -34.08
CA ALA A 15 -41.68 15.86 -34.90
C ALA A 15 -40.40 15.80 -34.04
N GLN A 16 -39.58 14.78 -34.29
CA GLN A 16 -38.21 14.72 -33.78
C GLN A 16 -37.41 15.82 -34.49
N PRO A 17 -36.67 16.68 -33.75
CA PRO A 17 -35.72 17.58 -34.40
C PRO A 17 -34.64 16.74 -35.09
N ALA A 18 -34.45 17.08 -36.37
CA ALA A 18 -33.52 16.47 -37.29
C ALA A 18 -32.10 16.41 -36.73
N ASP A 19 -31.40 15.34 -37.11
CA ASP A 19 -29.96 15.13 -36.98
C ASP A 19 -29.16 16.42 -37.19
N ALA A 20 -28.79 17.06 -36.08
CA ALA A 20 -27.60 17.89 -36.07
C ALA A 20 -26.44 16.92 -36.26
N ALA A 21 -25.97 16.82 -37.52
CA ALA A 21 -24.77 16.09 -37.89
C ALA A 21 -23.66 16.41 -36.88
N GLN A 22 -23.41 15.47 -35.98
CA GLN A 22 -22.28 15.54 -35.07
C GLN A 22 -21.04 15.48 -35.94
N GLN A 23 -20.45 16.65 -36.21
CA GLN A 23 -19.07 16.70 -36.68
C GLN A 23 -18.26 15.76 -35.77
N PRO A 24 -17.41 14.88 -36.33
CA PRO A 24 -16.59 14.02 -35.50
C PRO A 24 -15.81 14.94 -34.57
N ALA A 25 -16.12 14.87 -33.27
CA ALA A 25 -15.48 15.71 -32.28
C ALA A 25 -13.98 15.46 -32.44
N GLY A 26 -13.27 16.46 -32.96
CA GLY A 26 -11.83 16.37 -33.15
C GLY A 26 -11.18 15.94 -31.83
N PRO A 27 -9.98 15.36 -31.85
CA PRO A 27 -9.33 14.89 -30.63
C PRO A 27 -9.35 16.00 -29.59
N SER A 28 -9.79 15.64 -28.38
CA SER A 28 -9.88 16.55 -27.22
C SER A 28 -8.64 17.44 -27.17
N LEU A 29 -8.81 18.73 -26.84
CA LEU A 29 -7.69 19.68 -26.73
C LEU A 29 -6.54 19.11 -25.87
N ALA A 30 -6.88 18.35 -24.83
CA ALA A 30 -5.89 17.66 -23.99
C ALA A 30 -5.02 16.66 -24.78
N LEU A 31 -5.56 15.97 -25.78
CA LEU A 31 -4.81 15.00 -26.57
C LEU A 31 -3.88 15.64 -27.60
N ARG A 32 -4.01 16.96 -27.85
CA ARG A 32 -3.21 17.71 -28.83
C ARG A 32 -1.84 18.14 -28.30
N PHE A 33 -1.63 18.16 -26.98
CA PHE A 33 -0.32 18.45 -26.40
C PHE A 33 0.66 17.29 -26.64
N SER A 34 1.96 17.63 -26.73
CA SER A 34 3.02 16.65 -26.87
C SER A 34 3.17 15.79 -25.61
N ASP A 35 3.84 14.65 -25.76
CA ASP A 35 4.03 13.70 -24.66
C ASP A 35 4.91 14.32 -23.56
N GLU A 36 5.91 15.14 -23.92
CA GLU A 36 6.81 15.83 -23.00
C GLU A 36 6.07 16.84 -22.11
N VAL A 37 5.09 17.58 -22.66
CA VAL A 37 4.26 18.52 -21.89
C VAL A 37 3.43 17.77 -20.85
N TRP A 38 2.86 16.63 -21.23
CA TRP A 38 2.10 15.79 -20.32
C TRP A 38 2.98 15.16 -19.24
N LEU A 39 4.17 14.66 -19.59
CA LEU A 39 5.11 14.09 -18.61
C LEU A 39 5.56 15.15 -17.60
N ARG A 40 5.83 16.38 -18.02
CA ARG A 40 6.12 17.50 -17.11
C ARG A 40 4.94 17.79 -16.17
N THR A 41 3.72 17.78 -16.71
CA THR A 41 2.52 17.96 -15.88
C THR A 41 2.34 16.83 -14.88
N PHE A 42 2.55 15.58 -15.31
CA PHE A 42 2.43 14.39 -14.47
C PHE A 42 3.48 14.32 -13.37
N ALA A 43 4.68 14.88 -13.60
CA ALA A 43 5.72 14.97 -12.57
C ALA A 43 5.31 15.79 -11.33
N HIS A 44 4.26 16.62 -11.44
CA HIS A 44 3.70 17.39 -10.32
C HIS A 44 2.52 16.71 -9.63
N LEU A 45 2.12 15.52 -10.09
CA LEU A 45 1.01 14.77 -9.51
C LEU A 45 1.51 13.77 -8.48
N ASP A 46 0.73 13.58 -7.41
CA ASP A 46 0.97 12.52 -6.45
C ASP A 46 0.61 11.12 -7.01
N TYR A 47 0.98 10.10 -6.24
CA TYR A 47 0.70 8.70 -6.54
C TYR A 47 -0.78 8.41 -6.88
N TYR A 48 -1.73 8.98 -6.11
CA TYR A 48 -3.15 8.70 -6.30
C TYR A 48 -3.71 9.41 -7.53
N ALA A 49 -3.26 10.64 -7.78
CA ALA A 49 -3.60 11.42 -8.97
C ALA A 49 -3.09 10.73 -10.23
N LEU A 50 -1.84 10.23 -10.24
CA LEU A 50 -1.28 9.46 -11.36
C LEU A 50 -2.09 8.19 -11.64
N ASN A 51 -2.50 7.46 -10.60
CA ASN A 51 -3.35 6.28 -10.73
C ASN A 51 -4.74 6.61 -11.32
N LYS A 52 -5.29 7.80 -11.03
CA LYS A 52 -6.54 8.28 -11.66
C LYS A 52 -6.32 8.65 -13.13
N VAL A 53 -5.21 9.32 -13.44
CA VAL A 53 -4.85 9.74 -14.81
C VAL A 53 -4.77 8.55 -15.77
N GLN A 54 -4.24 7.40 -15.31
CA GLN A 54 -4.19 6.15 -16.10
C GLN A 54 -5.55 5.64 -16.60
N ARG A 55 -6.64 6.07 -15.96
CA ARG A 55 -8.01 5.64 -16.28
C ARG A 55 -8.68 6.53 -17.32
N VAL A 56 -8.12 7.70 -17.61
CA VAL A 56 -8.72 8.70 -18.52
C VAL A 56 -8.69 8.23 -19.97
N CYS A 57 -7.52 7.85 -20.49
CA CYS A 57 -7.38 7.37 -21.87
C CYS A 57 -6.13 6.51 -22.07
N LYS A 58 -6.06 5.80 -23.21
CA LYS A 58 -4.91 4.94 -23.56
C LYS A 58 -3.59 5.70 -23.62
N LYS A 59 -3.59 6.94 -24.13
CA LYS A 59 -2.39 7.81 -24.20
C LYS A 59 -1.84 8.07 -22.79
N PHE A 60 -2.69 8.52 -21.88
CA PHE A 60 -2.28 8.82 -20.51
C PHE A 60 -1.83 7.58 -19.75
N ARG A 61 -2.50 6.44 -19.94
CA ARG A 61 -2.03 5.17 -19.39
C ARG A 61 -0.60 4.84 -19.83
N ARG A 62 -0.29 4.97 -21.12
CA ARG A 62 1.07 4.79 -21.66
C ARG A 62 2.05 5.77 -21.04
N LEU A 63 1.68 7.05 -20.93
CA LEU A 63 2.56 8.08 -20.39
C LEU A 63 2.85 7.90 -18.89
N VAL A 64 1.88 7.42 -18.11
CA VAL A 64 2.11 7.16 -16.68
C VAL A 64 3.05 5.95 -16.48
N GLN A 65 3.19 5.07 -17.47
CA GLN A 65 4.17 3.97 -17.47
C GLN A 65 5.59 4.42 -17.84
N HIS A 66 5.82 5.72 -18.03
CA HIS A 66 7.13 6.25 -18.35
C HIS A 66 8.05 6.23 -17.12
N GLU A 67 9.32 5.83 -17.32
CA GLU A 67 10.32 5.61 -16.26
C GLU A 67 10.59 6.84 -15.37
N SER A 68 10.32 8.04 -15.88
CA SER A 68 10.46 9.29 -15.13
C SER A 68 9.47 9.40 -13.97
N LEU A 69 8.40 8.59 -13.97
CA LEU A 69 7.38 8.55 -12.92
C LEU A 69 7.54 7.36 -11.99
N ASP A 70 8.52 6.48 -12.24
CA ASP A 70 8.71 5.24 -11.47
C ASP A 70 9.05 5.50 -10.00
N ASP A 71 9.68 6.61 -9.66
CA ASP A 71 9.94 6.97 -8.27
C ASP A 71 8.65 7.32 -7.53
N THR A 72 7.77 8.11 -8.16
CA THR A 72 6.47 8.51 -7.60
C THR A 72 5.48 7.34 -7.55
N LEU A 73 5.58 6.41 -8.50
CA LEU A 73 4.78 5.19 -8.56
C LEU A 73 5.41 4.01 -7.83
N PHE A 74 6.58 4.19 -7.20
CA PHE A 74 7.30 3.14 -6.46
C PHE A 74 7.58 1.88 -7.30
N HIS A 75 7.83 2.07 -8.59
CA HIS A 75 8.24 1.00 -9.52
C HIS A 75 9.76 0.94 -9.69
N ARG A 76 10.49 2.00 -9.30
CA ARG A 76 11.95 1.99 -9.43
C ARG A 76 12.57 1.04 -8.42
N GLY A 77 13.21 -0.01 -8.94
CA GLY A 77 13.92 -1.00 -8.13
C GLY A 77 15.08 -0.42 -7.32
N PRO A 78 15.67 -1.22 -6.42
CA PRO A 78 16.85 -0.81 -5.68
C PRO A 78 17.93 -0.41 -6.67
N VAL A 79 18.62 0.71 -6.40
CA VAL A 79 19.68 1.19 -7.28
C VAL A 79 20.70 0.06 -7.49
N ALA A 80 20.77 -0.45 -8.72
CA ALA A 80 21.61 -1.60 -9.10
C ALA A 80 23.05 -1.35 -8.62
N GLY A 81 23.55 -2.22 -7.74
CA GLY A 81 24.90 -2.12 -7.18
C GLY A 81 25.03 -1.52 -5.78
N ALA A 82 23.99 -1.49 -4.95
CA ALA A 82 24.18 -1.06 -3.56
C ALA A 82 23.39 -1.81 -2.46
N PRO A 83 23.58 -3.13 -2.27
CA PRO A 83 23.81 -3.61 -0.92
C PRO A 83 25.13 -2.97 -0.42
N GLY A 84 25.10 -1.71 0.03
CA GLY A 84 26.32 -1.02 0.49
C GLY A 84 26.41 0.52 0.35
N LYS A 85 25.40 1.24 -0.16
CA LYS A 85 25.41 2.74 -0.18
C LYS A 85 24.34 3.39 0.68
N LEU A 86 23.67 2.63 1.55
CA LEU A 86 22.90 3.26 2.62
C LEU A 86 23.87 4.11 3.44
N LYS A 87 23.48 5.35 3.73
CA LYS A 87 24.19 6.24 4.65
C LYS A 87 23.24 6.53 5.80
N VAL A 88 23.75 6.55 7.02
CA VAL A 88 22.96 6.94 8.19
C VAL A 88 22.34 8.32 7.93
N GLY A 89 21.04 8.46 8.24
CA GLY A 89 20.29 9.68 7.98
C GLY A 89 19.75 9.83 6.56
N MET A 90 20.04 8.90 5.63
CA MET A 90 19.35 8.88 4.34
C MET A 90 17.84 8.65 4.54
N GLN A 91 17.04 9.52 3.94
CA GLN A 91 15.59 9.49 3.97
C GLN A 91 15.03 8.73 2.77
N PHE A 92 13.84 8.17 2.97
CA PHE A 92 13.10 7.41 1.97
C PHE A 92 11.67 7.90 1.97
N ALA A 93 11.06 8.05 0.78
CA ALA A 93 9.62 8.21 0.71
C ALA A 93 8.97 6.86 1.06
N LEU A 94 7.93 6.88 1.89
CA LEU A 94 7.12 5.72 2.22
C LEU A 94 5.97 5.59 1.23
N HIS A 95 5.67 4.36 0.80
CA HIS A 95 4.55 4.10 -0.09
C HIS A 95 3.22 4.61 0.53
N PRO A 96 2.38 5.37 -0.20
CA PRO A 96 1.16 5.97 0.36
C PRO A 96 0.19 4.97 0.97
N HIS A 97 0.08 3.77 0.38
CA HIS A 97 -0.73 2.69 0.95
C HIS A 97 -0.19 2.12 2.26
N ILE A 98 1.09 2.29 2.59
CA ILE A 98 1.64 1.92 3.91
C ILE A 98 1.49 3.12 4.85
N ALA A 99 1.85 4.32 4.39
CA ALA A 99 1.80 5.57 5.16
C ALA A 99 0.42 5.83 5.78
N THR A 100 -0.64 5.61 5.00
CA THR A 100 -2.04 5.83 5.41
C THR A 100 -2.70 4.60 6.04
N PHE A 101 -1.98 3.47 6.11
CA PHE A 101 -2.57 2.23 6.59
C PHE A 101 -2.71 2.24 8.11
N ARG A 102 -3.95 2.19 8.61
CA ARG A 102 -4.21 2.05 10.05
C ARG A 102 -3.97 0.60 10.47
N VAL A 103 -2.73 0.32 10.83
CA VAL A 103 -2.21 -1.03 11.07
C VAL A 103 -3.00 -1.77 12.14
N LEU A 104 -3.30 -1.10 13.25
CA LEU A 104 -4.00 -1.68 14.39
C LEU A 104 -5.45 -2.04 14.06
N GLU A 105 -6.20 -1.09 13.48
CA GLU A 105 -7.59 -1.31 13.07
C GLU A 105 -7.75 -2.38 11.99
N ARG A 106 -6.65 -2.71 11.30
CA ARG A 106 -6.61 -3.69 10.23
C ARG A 106 -5.70 -4.87 10.56
N SER A 107 -5.35 -5.09 11.83
CA SER A 107 -4.48 -6.19 12.29
C SER A 107 -5.03 -7.54 11.85
N ARG A 108 -6.32 -7.80 12.09
CA ARG A 108 -7.00 -9.03 11.65
C ARG A 108 -6.98 -9.21 10.14
N TRP A 109 -7.14 -8.13 9.38
CA TRP A 109 -7.03 -8.15 7.92
C TRP A 109 -5.61 -8.53 7.48
N LEU A 110 -4.59 -7.97 8.12
CA LEU A 110 -3.18 -8.28 7.85
C LEU A 110 -2.87 -9.75 8.16
N SER A 111 -3.36 -10.30 9.27
CA SER A 111 -3.14 -11.71 9.65
C SER A 111 -3.72 -12.66 8.60
N VAL A 112 -4.96 -12.43 8.15
CA VAL A 112 -5.59 -13.22 7.08
C VAL A 112 -4.82 -13.10 5.76
N ALA A 113 -4.41 -11.89 5.39
CA ALA A 113 -3.63 -11.66 4.18
C ALA A 113 -2.28 -12.40 4.24
N ALA A 114 -1.56 -12.33 5.36
CA ALA A 114 -0.29 -13.01 5.57
C ALA A 114 -0.43 -14.54 5.46
N GLU A 115 -1.47 -15.11 6.07
CA GLU A 115 -1.74 -16.55 5.99
C GLU A 115 -2.03 -16.99 4.55
N HIS A 116 -2.83 -16.21 3.82
CA HIS A 116 -3.13 -16.47 2.42
C HIS A 116 -1.87 -16.43 1.54
N MET A 117 -1.03 -15.40 1.69
CA MET A 117 0.23 -15.27 0.96
C MET A 117 1.19 -16.43 1.27
N LYS A 118 1.27 -16.85 2.54
CA LYS A 118 2.06 -18.02 2.97
C LYS A 118 1.57 -19.32 2.33
N LYS A 119 0.24 -19.53 2.27
CA LYS A 119 -0.38 -20.69 1.62
C LYS A 119 -0.11 -20.70 0.11
N ALA A 120 -0.22 -19.55 -0.55
CA ALA A 120 0.05 -19.42 -1.98
C ALA A 120 1.52 -19.73 -2.30
N ALA A 121 2.46 -19.15 -1.54
CA ALA A 121 3.88 -19.42 -1.67
C ALA A 121 4.21 -20.91 -1.48
N LYS A 122 3.62 -21.57 -0.46
CA LYS A 122 3.82 -23.01 -0.22
C LYS A 122 3.32 -23.88 -1.38
N LYS A 123 2.25 -23.46 -2.06
CA LYS A 123 1.70 -24.16 -3.22
C LYS A 123 2.41 -23.81 -4.54
N GLY A 124 3.35 -22.86 -4.53
CA GLY A 124 4.00 -22.36 -5.74
C GLY A 124 3.03 -21.65 -6.69
N VAL A 125 1.89 -21.15 -6.17
CA VAL A 125 0.86 -20.49 -6.97
C VAL A 125 1.00 -18.99 -6.76
N ASP A 126 0.96 -18.20 -7.83
CA ASP A 126 0.78 -16.75 -7.71
C ASP A 126 -0.51 -16.56 -6.90
N PRO A 127 -0.48 -15.84 -5.76
CA PRO A 127 -1.68 -15.57 -4.98
C PRO A 127 -2.80 -14.90 -5.80
N GLY A 128 -2.55 -14.55 -7.07
CA GLY A 128 -3.57 -14.25 -8.07
C GLY A 128 -4.15 -12.88 -7.85
N ARG A 129 -5.33 -12.58 -8.41
CA ARG A 129 -6.18 -11.47 -7.98
C ARG A 129 -7.20 -11.98 -6.97
N THR A 130 -6.76 -12.25 -5.74
CA THR A 130 -7.71 -12.32 -4.63
C THR A 130 -8.12 -10.90 -4.25
N PRO A 131 -9.22 -10.71 -3.50
CA PRO A 131 -9.55 -9.42 -2.90
C PRO A 131 -8.40 -8.82 -2.05
N TRP A 132 -7.40 -9.65 -1.73
CA TRP A 132 -6.27 -9.37 -0.85
C TRP A 132 -4.97 -9.04 -1.62
N THR A 133 -4.89 -9.31 -2.92
CA THR A 133 -3.74 -8.99 -3.77
C THR A 133 -4.02 -7.74 -4.60
N TYR A 134 -4.03 -6.60 -3.91
CA TYR A 134 -4.06 -5.30 -4.57
C TYR A 134 -2.84 -5.18 -5.51
N PRO A 135 -2.99 -4.59 -6.72
CA PRO A 135 -1.86 -4.36 -7.63
C PRO A 135 -0.66 -3.70 -6.92
N THR A 136 -0.96 -2.82 -5.97
CA THR A 136 -0.01 -2.09 -5.14
C THR A 136 0.87 -2.97 -4.26
N THR A 137 0.47 -4.21 -3.97
CA THR A 137 1.29 -5.17 -3.21
C THR A 137 2.59 -5.55 -3.92
N ARG A 138 2.65 -5.36 -5.25
CA ARG A 138 3.84 -5.61 -6.08
C ARG A 138 4.76 -4.39 -6.20
N GLU A 139 4.28 -3.22 -5.80
CA GLU A 139 5.03 -1.96 -5.81
C GLU A 139 6.00 -1.94 -4.62
N PHE A 140 7.10 -1.19 -4.73
CA PHE A 140 8.10 -1.10 -3.67
C PHE A 140 7.56 -0.32 -2.46
N ALA A 141 7.93 -0.75 -1.27
CA ALA A 141 7.49 -0.12 -0.03
C ALA A 141 8.07 1.29 0.15
N THR A 142 9.21 1.56 -0.48
CA THR A 142 9.95 2.83 -0.36
C THR A 142 10.44 3.32 -1.71
N SER A 143 10.66 4.63 -1.82
CA SER A 143 11.34 5.25 -2.96
C SER A 143 12.53 6.10 -2.45
N PRO A 144 13.79 5.77 -2.80
CA PRO A 144 14.21 4.62 -3.61
C PRO A 144 13.88 3.28 -2.92
N ALA A 145 13.82 2.17 -3.67
CA ALA A 145 13.50 0.88 -3.06
C ALA A 145 14.64 0.37 -2.16
N CYS A 146 14.31 0.01 -0.93
CA CYS A 146 15.25 -0.60 0.02
C CYS A 146 15.21 -2.13 -0.09
N THR A 147 16.33 -2.80 0.17
CA THR A 147 16.41 -4.28 0.20
C THR A 147 16.23 -4.84 1.62
N ARG A 148 16.38 -3.97 2.63
CA ARG A 148 16.32 -4.33 4.05
C ARG A 148 15.56 -3.27 4.85
N LEU A 149 14.42 -3.67 5.38
CA LEU A 149 13.50 -2.84 6.15
C LEU A 149 13.25 -3.47 7.52
N LYS A 150 13.51 -2.73 8.59
CA LYS A 150 13.07 -3.05 9.95
C LYS A 150 11.81 -2.25 10.25
N VAL A 151 10.72 -2.93 10.54
CA VAL A 151 9.44 -2.31 10.87
C VAL A 151 9.16 -2.54 12.34
N ARG A 152 8.87 -1.49 13.10
CA ARG A 152 8.38 -1.59 14.48
C ARG A 152 6.84 -1.55 14.46
N PRO A 153 6.13 -2.66 14.74
CA PRO A 153 4.66 -2.70 14.61
C PRO A 153 3.93 -1.98 15.76
N ALA A 154 4.56 -1.88 16.93
CA ALA A 154 4.00 -1.27 18.13
C ALA A 154 5.00 -0.31 18.80
N PRO A 155 4.54 0.77 19.47
CA PRO A 155 5.40 1.74 20.13
C PRO A 155 6.32 1.14 21.20
N GLU A 156 7.30 1.93 21.64
CA GLU A 156 8.38 1.50 22.54
C GLU A 156 7.94 1.05 23.93
N PHE A 157 6.71 1.37 24.36
CA PHE A 157 6.18 1.00 25.68
C PHE A 157 6.15 -0.53 25.93
N TYR A 158 6.38 -1.35 24.91
CA TYR A 158 6.42 -2.81 24.93
C TYR A 158 7.85 -3.40 25.03
N ASN A 159 8.88 -2.57 25.27
CA ASN A 159 10.27 -3.02 25.23
C ASN A 159 10.74 -3.68 26.54
N ASN A 160 11.03 -4.97 26.46
CA ASN A 160 12.11 -5.59 27.26
C ASN A 160 13.11 -6.38 26.38
N GLY A 161 13.15 -6.12 25.06
CA GLY A 161 14.21 -6.61 24.18
C GLY A 161 13.96 -6.40 22.68
N GLU A 162 15.04 -6.15 21.92
CA GLU A 162 15.04 -5.87 20.47
C GLU A 162 14.36 -6.95 19.60
N LYS A 163 14.34 -8.22 20.05
CA LYS A 163 13.88 -9.36 19.25
C LYS A 163 12.36 -9.39 19.03
N HIS A 164 11.57 -8.74 19.88
CA HIS A 164 10.11 -8.71 19.77
C HIS A 164 9.56 -7.39 19.27
N SER A 165 10.34 -6.31 19.30
CA SER A 165 9.90 -4.97 18.90
C SER A 165 9.95 -4.73 17.40
N HIS A 166 10.79 -5.44 16.64
CA HIS A 166 10.94 -5.24 15.20
C HIS A 166 10.71 -6.50 14.37
N VAL A 167 10.11 -6.30 13.21
CA VAL A 167 10.08 -7.29 12.13
C VAL A 167 11.11 -6.91 11.09
N LEU A 168 12.04 -7.82 10.80
CA LEU A 168 13.05 -7.64 9.76
C LEU A 168 12.57 -8.26 8.45
N ILE A 169 12.50 -7.44 7.40
CA ILE A 169 12.26 -7.86 6.02
C ILE A 169 13.58 -7.69 5.26
N ASN A 170 14.09 -8.78 4.68
CA ASN A 170 15.39 -8.80 4.02
C ASN A 170 15.34 -9.57 2.69
N LYS A 171 15.49 -8.84 1.58
CA LYS A 171 15.52 -9.40 0.22
C LYS A 171 16.95 -9.76 -0.18
N LYS A 172 17.29 -11.04 -0.02
CA LYS A 172 18.64 -11.56 -0.28
C LYS A 172 19.02 -11.64 -1.76
N ASP A 173 18.02 -11.67 -2.63
CA ASP A 173 18.13 -11.72 -4.09
C ASP A 173 18.46 -10.36 -4.72
N GLY A 174 18.58 -9.30 -3.91
CA GLY A 174 18.77 -7.93 -4.39
C GLY A 174 17.47 -7.26 -4.85
N GLY A 175 16.32 -7.94 -4.72
CA GLY A 175 15.01 -7.35 -4.94
C GLY A 175 14.70 -6.26 -3.90
N GLY A 176 13.83 -5.31 -4.26
CA GLY A 176 13.32 -4.33 -3.29
C GLY A 176 12.24 -4.94 -2.39
N VAL A 177 12.12 -4.42 -1.17
CA VAL A 177 11.00 -4.72 -0.28
C VAL A 177 9.72 -4.13 -0.89
N THR A 178 8.68 -4.95 -1.04
CA THR A 178 7.39 -4.53 -1.58
C THR A 178 6.38 -4.21 -0.49
N VAL A 179 5.30 -3.51 -0.85
CA VAL A 179 4.15 -3.29 0.04
C VAL A 179 3.59 -4.62 0.54
N GLY A 180 3.51 -5.63 -0.33
CA GLY A 180 3.05 -6.98 0.03
C GLY A 180 3.94 -7.64 1.08
N ASP A 181 5.25 -7.46 1.01
CA ASP A 181 6.18 -7.98 2.04
C ASP A 181 5.92 -7.31 3.39
N VAL A 182 5.71 -5.99 3.40
CA VAL A 182 5.43 -5.23 4.64
C VAL A 182 4.14 -5.71 5.29
N PHE A 183 3.06 -5.82 4.53
CA PHE A 183 1.78 -6.29 5.06
C PHE A 183 1.84 -7.74 5.53
N THR A 184 2.53 -8.61 4.80
CA THR A 184 2.74 -10.01 5.21
C THR A 184 3.53 -10.08 6.51
N ALA A 185 4.58 -9.28 6.62
CA ALA A 185 5.44 -9.21 7.81
C ALA A 185 4.68 -8.71 9.04
N LEU A 186 3.88 -7.64 8.89
CA LEU A 186 3.02 -7.11 9.95
C LEU A 186 1.96 -8.12 10.37
N GLY A 187 1.22 -8.72 9.43
CA GLY A 187 0.22 -9.74 9.74
C GLY A 187 0.79 -10.95 10.45
N THR A 188 1.98 -11.40 10.03
CA THR A 188 2.69 -12.49 10.70
C THR A 188 3.14 -12.11 12.12
N TRP A 189 3.41 -10.83 12.39
CA TRP A 189 3.75 -10.38 13.73
C TRP A 189 2.51 -10.29 14.62
N PHE A 190 1.39 -9.77 14.11
CA PHE A 190 0.13 -9.72 14.86
C PHE A 190 -0.37 -11.10 15.27
N ASP A 191 -0.24 -12.10 14.41
CA ASP A 191 -0.65 -13.48 14.69
C ASP A 191 0.28 -14.23 15.68
N LYS A 192 1.42 -13.66 16.06
CA LYS A 192 2.30 -14.29 17.06
C LYS A 192 1.74 -14.11 18.47
N PRO A 193 1.94 -15.11 19.35
CA PRO A 193 1.68 -14.94 20.77
C PRO A 193 2.46 -13.76 21.33
N ALA A 194 1.79 -12.98 22.17
CA ALA A 194 2.39 -11.91 22.93
C ALA A 194 3.52 -12.40 23.84
N PRO A 195 4.61 -11.62 23.99
CA PRO A 195 5.66 -11.94 24.95
C PRO A 195 5.12 -12.02 26.39
N LYS A 196 5.60 -13.00 27.17
CA LYS A 196 5.10 -13.27 28.54
C LYS A 196 5.31 -12.07 29.48
N ASP A 197 6.44 -11.40 29.35
CA ASP A 197 6.82 -10.22 30.10
C ASP A 197 5.88 -9.04 29.84
N VAL A 198 5.41 -8.85 28.61
CA VAL A 198 4.37 -7.86 28.33
C VAL A 198 3.04 -8.27 28.95
N LEU A 199 2.64 -9.53 28.80
CA LEU A 199 1.41 -10.04 29.42
C LEU A 199 1.41 -9.90 30.95
N GLN A 200 2.59 -10.02 31.58
CA GLN A 200 2.78 -9.77 33.00
C GLN A 200 2.67 -8.28 33.34
N ALA A 201 3.28 -7.39 32.54
CA ALA A 201 3.24 -5.95 32.76
C ALA A 201 1.82 -5.37 32.62
N LEU A 202 0.99 -5.95 31.76
CA LEU A 202 -0.41 -5.56 31.57
C LEU A 202 -1.37 -6.25 32.56
N GLU A 203 -0.85 -7.03 33.51
CA GLU A 203 -1.64 -7.85 34.46
C GLU A 203 -2.62 -8.84 33.79
N TYR A 204 -2.41 -9.12 32.50
CA TYR A 204 -3.20 -10.07 31.69
C TYR A 204 -2.91 -11.54 32.03
N ASP A 205 -2.01 -11.80 32.97
CA ASP A 205 -1.39 -13.11 33.23
C ASP A 205 -2.39 -14.20 33.65
N SER A 206 -3.56 -13.83 34.21
CA SER A 206 -4.63 -14.78 34.55
C SER A 206 -5.50 -15.21 33.36
N ILE A 207 -5.63 -14.34 32.33
CA ILE A 207 -6.43 -14.56 31.11
C ILE A 207 -5.55 -15.13 29.99
N ALA A 208 -4.32 -14.66 29.86
CA ALA A 208 -3.40 -15.00 28.78
C ALA A 208 -2.91 -16.45 28.82
N ARG A 209 -2.78 -17.05 30.02
CA ARG A 209 -2.39 -18.46 30.19
C ARG A 209 -3.41 -19.46 29.60
N LYS A 210 -4.67 -19.04 29.40
CA LYS A 210 -5.73 -19.92 28.88
C LYS A 210 -6.11 -19.67 27.42
N ARG A 211 -5.75 -18.51 26.84
CA ARG A 211 -6.32 -18.06 25.54
C ARG A 211 -5.35 -17.82 24.39
N HIS A 212 -4.02 -17.97 24.56
CA HIS A 212 -3.06 -17.63 23.49
C HIS A 212 -3.28 -16.21 22.95
N VAL A 213 -3.18 -15.21 23.83
CA VAL A 213 -3.30 -13.79 23.46
C VAL A 213 -2.24 -13.46 22.40
N ALA A 214 -2.70 -13.03 21.24
CA ALA A 214 -1.86 -12.63 20.12
C ALA A 214 -1.46 -11.16 20.26
N ASN A 215 -0.47 -10.73 19.47
CA ASN A 215 0.02 -9.34 19.54
C ASN A 215 -1.03 -8.31 19.10
N ASP A 216 -2.05 -8.70 18.32
CA ASP A 216 -3.14 -7.81 17.91
C ASP A 216 -3.97 -7.33 19.09
N GLU A 217 -4.35 -8.22 20.00
CA GLU A 217 -5.10 -7.90 21.22
C GLU A 217 -4.32 -6.94 22.13
N MET A 218 -2.99 -7.04 22.16
CA MET A 218 -2.17 -6.10 22.95
C MET A 218 -1.98 -4.75 22.27
N ALA A 219 -2.06 -4.73 20.94
CA ALA A 219 -1.78 -3.54 20.16
C ALA A 219 -3.00 -2.60 20.09
N GLU A 220 -4.20 -3.04 20.50
CA GLU A 220 -5.38 -2.15 20.63
C GLU A 220 -5.15 -1.02 21.64
N ASP A 221 -4.34 -1.27 22.68
CA ASP A 221 -3.96 -0.27 23.68
C ASP A 221 -2.77 0.62 23.25
N CYS A 222 -2.17 0.32 22.09
CA CYS A 222 -1.09 1.13 21.52
C CYS A 222 -1.66 2.35 20.81
N TYR A 223 -1.37 3.54 21.31
CA TYR A 223 -1.69 4.75 20.57
C TYR A 223 -0.77 4.91 19.34
N TRP A 224 -1.31 4.71 18.14
CA TRP A 224 -0.62 4.82 16.84
C TRP A 224 -1.22 5.96 16.01
N ASN A 225 -0.42 6.95 15.66
CA ASN A 225 -0.85 8.11 14.85
C ASN A 225 -0.33 8.12 13.41
N GLY A 226 0.48 7.13 13.04
CA GLY A 226 1.10 7.10 11.72
C GLY A 226 2.46 6.45 11.76
N TRP A 227 3.16 6.62 10.65
CA TRP A 227 4.55 6.23 10.50
C TRP A 227 5.44 7.46 10.50
N GLN A 228 6.58 7.38 11.17
CA GLN A 228 7.68 8.31 10.96
C GLN A 228 8.26 8.09 9.55
N ASP A 229 8.90 9.12 9.02
CA ASP A 229 9.63 9.00 7.77
C ASP A 229 10.69 7.89 7.88
N PRO A 230 10.75 6.96 6.91
CA PRO A 230 11.73 5.89 6.97
C PRO A 230 13.15 6.44 6.85
N VAL A 231 13.99 6.08 7.82
CA VAL A 231 15.37 6.55 7.92
C VAL A 231 16.35 5.41 8.06
N VAL A 232 17.55 5.58 7.50
CA VAL A 232 18.65 4.63 7.71
C VAL A 232 19.26 4.88 9.09
N LYS A 233 19.27 3.85 9.93
CA LYS A 233 20.01 3.85 11.21
C LYS A 233 21.11 2.77 11.17
N PRO A 234 22.15 2.87 12.02
CA PRO A 234 23.09 1.78 12.24
C PRO A 234 22.36 0.46 12.53
N GLY A 235 22.83 -0.65 11.97
CA GLY A 235 22.38 -1.96 12.42
C GLY A 235 22.85 -2.24 13.84
N GLU A 236 22.15 -3.14 14.55
CA GLU A 236 22.57 -3.61 15.88
C GLU A 236 23.51 -4.83 15.74
N GLY A 237 24.45 -5.00 16.68
CA GLY A 237 25.36 -6.14 16.74
C GLY A 237 26.78 -5.92 16.19
N LYS A 238 27.60 -6.97 16.19
CA LYS A 238 29.07 -6.91 15.95
C LYS A 238 29.49 -6.52 14.52
N ARG A 239 28.56 -6.55 13.55
CA ARG A 239 28.77 -6.10 12.17
C ARG A 239 27.51 -5.34 11.73
N PRO A 240 27.43 -4.01 11.96
CA PRO A 240 26.19 -3.27 11.75
C PRO A 240 25.87 -3.20 10.26
N ILE A 241 24.94 -4.04 9.81
CA ILE A 241 24.36 -3.92 8.47
C ILE A 241 23.29 -2.83 8.53
N LEU A 242 23.48 -1.76 7.75
CA LEU A 242 22.53 -0.67 7.67
C LEU A 242 21.16 -1.19 7.20
N SER A 243 20.10 -0.72 7.85
CA SER A 243 18.72 -1.03 7.54
C SER A 243 17.93 0.26 7.49
N VAL A 244 16.89 0.30 6.66
CA VAL A 244 15.86 1.34 6.75
C VAL A 244 14.96 0.97 7.93
N TYR A 245 14.66 1.94 8.80
CA TYR A 245 13.77 1.76 9.94
C TYR A 245 12.46 2.48 9.65
N LEU A 246 11.36 1.78 9.90
CA LEU A 246 10.00 2.29 9.84
C LEU A 246 9.40 2.19 11.25
N GLU A 247 9.23 3.34 11.89
CA GLU A 247 8.84 3.46 13.30
C GLU A 247 7.46 4.11 13.39
N PRO A 248 6.61 3.70 14.35
CA PRO A 248 5.33 4.34 14.56
C PRO A 248 5.49 5.72 15.20
N ILE A 249 4.57 6.64 14.90
CA ILE A 249 4.42 7.90 15.65
C ILE A 249 3.56 7.61 16.88
N PRO A 250 4.11 7.72 18.11
CA PRO A 250 3.32 7.61 19.33
C PRO A 250 2.42 8.84 19.49
N TYR A 251 1.23 8.64 20.06
CA TYR A 251 0.28 9.72 20.32
C TYR A 251 0.85 10.73 21.32
N GLY A 252 0.67 12.02 21.04
CA GLY A 252 1.17 13.12 21.90
C GLY A 252 2.54 13.69 21.51
N PHE A 253 3.13 13.25 20.40
CA PHE A 253 4.30 13.86 19.79
C PHE A 253 3.96 14.30 18.36
N ASP A 254 3.67 15.60 18.19
CA ASP A 254 3.62 16.31 16.90
C ASP A 254 4.91 17.11 16.69
#